data_AF-A0AAU9Q0Q6-F1
#
_entry.id   AF-A0AAU9Q0Q6-F1
#
_cell.length_a   1.000
_cell.length_b   1.000
_cell.length_c   1.000
_cell.angle_alpha   90.00
_cell.angle_beta   90.00
_cell.angle_gamma   90.00
#
_symmetry.space_group_name_H-M   'P 1'
#
loop_
_entity.id
_entity.type
_entity.pdbx_description
1 polymer ?
#
loop_
_entity_poly.entity_id
_entity_poly.type
_entity_poly.pdbx_seq_one_letter_code
_entity_poly.pdbx_strand_id
1 'polypeptide(L)' 'MAARPSLLKMKVAFAKVNRGVSEVGTIIGGKVNHNINVLTPEQGRFENACAIRMS' A
#
# COMPACT_ATOMS: atom_id res chain seq x y z
N MET A 1 16.25 21.54 -2.71
CA MET A 1 16.23 20.06 -2.72
C MET A 1 15.50 19.60 -1.46
N ALA A 2 14.37 18.92 -1.56
CA ALA A 2 13.78 18.30 -0.38
C ALA A 2 14.74 17.23 0.16
N ALA A 3 14.93 17.15 1.47
CA ALA A 3 15.80 16.15 2.07
C ALA A 3 15.24 14.74 1.84
N ARG A 4 16.12 13.77 1.55
CA ARG A 4 15.73 12.36 1.48
C ARG A 4 15.25 11.91 2.86
N PRO A 5 14.18 11.09 2.95
CA PRO A 5 13.73 10.55 4.23
C PRO A 5 14.82 9.68 4.86
N SER A 6 14.91 9.68 6.19
CA SER A 6 15.88 8.84 6.90
C SER A 6 15.50 7.36 6.77
N LEU A 7 16.53 6.50 6.74
CA LEU A 7 16.34 5.04 6.65
C LEU A 7 15.43 4.52 7.76
N LEU A 8 15.56 5.04 8.99
CA LEU A 8 14.73 4.63 10.13
C LEU A 8 13.26 4.98 9.90
N LYS A 9 12.95 6.20 9.45
CA LYS A 9 11.56 6.59 9.15
C LYS A 9 10.96 5.72 8.06
N MET A 10 11.71 5.44 6.99
CA MET A 10 11.27 4.56 5.91
C MET A 10 11.02 3.13 6.38
N LYS A 11 11.93 2.55 7.18
CA LYS A 11 11.76 1.20 7.73
C LYS A 11 10.52 1.08 8.61
N VAL A 12 10.28 2.05 9.49
CA VAL A 12 9.11 2.06 10.38
C VAL A 12 7.81 2.22 9.59
N ALA A 13 7.79 3.09 8.58
CA ALA A 13 6.61 3.26 7.72
C ALA A 13 6.32 1.99 6.92
N PHE A 14 7.34 1.42 6.26
CA PHE A 14 7.20 0.21 5.46
C PHE A 14 6.76 -1.00 6.29
N ALA A 15 7.25 -1.14 7.53
CA ALA A 15 6.86 -2.24 8.42
C ALA A 15 5.34 -2.28 8.70
N LYS A 16 4.64 -1.13 8.66
CA LYS A 16 3.18 -1.09 8.82
C LYS A 16 2.45 -1.74 7.66
N VAL A 17 2.98 -1.61 6.45
CA VAL A 17 2.35 -2.08 5.19
C VAL A 17 3.01 -3.32 4.60
N ASN A 18 4.00 -3.90 5.28
CA ASN A 18 4.62 -5.18 4.92
C ASN A 18 3.72 -6.37 5.33
N ARG A 19 2.52 -6.40 4.76
CA ARG A 19 1.44 -7.35 5.02
C ARG A 19 0.86 -7.87 3.70
N GLY A 20 -0.11 -8.79 3.79
CA GLY A 20 -0.88 -9.25 2.64
C GLY A 20 -1.57 -8.09 1.92
N VAL A 21 -1.78 -8.20 0.61
CA VAL A 21 -2.31 -7.10 -0.22
C VAL A 21 -3.68 -6.62 0.28
N SER A 22 -4.56 -7.54 0.67
CA SER A 22 -5.86 -7.22 1.27
C SER A 22 -5.74 -6.40 2.56
N GLU A 23 -4.81 -6.77 3.45
CA GLU A 23 -4.52 -6.00 4.67
C GLU A 23 -3.95 -4.61 4.36
N VAL A 24 -3.08 -4.50 3.36
CA VAL A 24 -2.56 -3.18 2.90
C VAL A 24 -3.72 -2.28 2.46
N GLY A 25 -4.72 -2.84 1.77
CA GLY A 25 -5.96 -2.13 1.42
C GLY A 25 -6.66 -1.59 2.66
N THR A 26 -6.88 -2.41 3.68
CA THR A 26 -7.53 -1.99 4.93
C THR A 26 -6.73 -0.93 5.69
N ILE A 27 -5.40 -1.04 5.74
CA ILE A 27 -4.51 -0.10 6.44
C ILE A 27 -4.52 1.28 5.78
N ILE A 28 -4.49 1.34 4.44
CA ILE A 28 -4.46 2.61 3.70
C ILE A 28 -5.85 3.23 3.59
N GLY A 29 -6.89 2.40 3.42
CA GLY A 29 -8.27 2.86 3.31
C GLY A 29 -8.60 3.51 1.96
N GLY A 30 -9.77 4.16 1.91
CA GLY A 30 -10.24 4.91 0.75
C GLY A 30 -10.32 4.09 -0.54
N LYS A 31 -9.92 4.71 -1.66
CA LYS A 31 -9.93 4.07 -2.99
C LYS A 31 -8.94 2.91 -3.10
N VAL A 32 -7.84 2.94 -2.35
CA VAL A 32 -6.87 1.82 -2.33
C VAL A 32 -7.53 0.58 -1.74
N ASN A 33 -8.26 0.72 -0.64
CA ASN A 33 -9.05 -0.39 -0.09
C ASN A 33 -10.11 -0.90 -1.08
N HIS A 34 -10.85 0.00 -1.70
CA HIS A 34 -11.90 -0.37 -2.67
C HIS A 34 -11.31 -1.16 -3.85
N ASN A 35 -10.20 -0.66 -4.42
CA ASN A 35 -9.56 -1.29 -5.58
C ASN A 35 -8.87 -2.62 -5.24
N ILE A 36 -8.53 -2.87 -3.96
CA ILE A 36 -7.94 -4.14 -3.54
C ILE A 36 -9.01 -5.15 -3.11
N ASN A 37 -10.01 -4.72 -2.34
CA ASN A 37 -10.91 -5.62 -1.60
C ASN A 37 -12.33 -5.68 -2.16
N VAL A 38 -12.76 -4.73 -3.00
CA VAL A 38 -14.14 -4.65 -3.50
C VAL A 38 -14.23 -4.94 -4.99
N LEU A 39 -13.30 -4.40 -5.79
CA LEU A 39 -13.29 -4.67 -7.22
C LEU A 39 -13.03 -6.14 -7.52
N THR A 40 -13.66 -6.66 -8.57
CA THR A 40 -13.30 -7.97 -9.14
C THR A 40 -12.02 -7.84 -9.97
N PRO A 41 -11.31 -8.96 -10.25
CA PRO A 41 -10.15 -8.95 -11.14
C PRO A 41 -10.44 -8.30 -12.50
N GLU A 42 -11.63 -8.56 -13.06
CA GLU A 42 -12.09 -8.01 -14.35
C GLU A 42 -12.26 -6.48 -14.33
N GLN A 43 -12.51 -5.90 -13.15
CA GLN A 43 -12.60 -4.45 -12.95
C GLN A 43 -11.24 -3.80 -12.70
N GLY A 44 -10.14 -4.57 -12.75
CA GLY A 44 -8.79 -4.06 -12.51
C GLY A 44 -8.40 -4.02 -11.03
N ARG A 45 -8.82 -5.02 -10.25
CA ARG A 45 -8.42 -5.18 -8.84
C ARG A 45 -6.90 -5.11 -8.68
N PHE A 46 -6.43 -4.38 -7.69
CA PHE A 46 -5.01 -4.33 -7.35
C PHE A 46 -4.57 -5.63 -6.66
N GLU A 47 -3.72 -6.40 -7.36
CA GLU A 47 -3.18 -7.68 -6.85
C GLU A 47 -1.75 -7.54 -6.34
N ASN A 48 -1.06 -6.46 -6.68
CA ASN A 48 0.32 -6.20 -6.24
C ASN A 48 0.41 -4.89 -5.45
N ALA A 49 0.75 -5.00 -4.17
CA ALA A 49 0.93 -3.85 -3.29
C ALA A 49 2.35 -3.26 -3.29
N CYS A 50 3.31 -3.75 -4.09
CA CYS A 50 4.72 -3.28 -4.04
C CYS A 50 4.84 -1.76 -4.23
N ALA A 51 4.27 -1.22 -5.31
CA ALA A 51 4.30 0.22 -5.56
C ALA A 51 3.47 1.01 -4.53
N ILE A 52 2.34 0.42 -4.09
CA ILE A 52 1.44 1.02 -3.09
C ILE A 52 2.17 1.18 -1.75
N ARG A 53 3.00 0.21 -1.34
CA ARG A 53 3.80 0.28 -0.10
C ARG A 53 4.89 1.36 -0.14
N MET A 54 5.30 1.78 -1.33
CA MET A 54 6.43 2.71 -1.54
C MET A 54 6.01 4.14 -1.87
N SER A 55 4.71 4.37 -2.12
CA SER A 55 4.12 5.68 -2.41
C SER A 55 3.92 6.49 -1.13
#